data_AF-A0A957RYA6-F1
#
_entry.id   AF-A0A957RYA6-F1
#
_cell.length_a   1.000
_cell.length_b   1.000
_cell.length_c   1.000
_cell.angle_alpha   90.00
_cell.angle_beta   90.00
_cell.angle_gamma   90.00
#
_symmetry.space_group_name_H-M   'P 1'
#
loop_
_entity.id
_entity.type
_entity.pdbx_description
1 polymer ?
#
loop_
_entity_poly.entity_id
_entity_poly.type
_entity_poly.pdbx_seq_one_letter_code
_entity_poly.pdbx_strand_id
1 'polypeptide(L)'
;MKQMALRTTLLTGLGIFAVLWTLLMGIGVSGVSPAAGGARKDAAQFGTGAHIMYVDESNFPEVTVYLAVNDDAGQPILGLEQADFTLREDGKPVDITAFVGAGGGATSTVLVIDQSGSMGDDDKMSGAIRAAQGYMDFLNVGRDRLGIIVFSDWSLPLAPLDVVTDSGRAVLRGLLGALFPLAGTEFYAATIEGVKQLEGVSGRRVVLALTDGRDNSGQARLQQAIDAALAANTPIYVVGLGSDVDRDGLQRLATATNGQVYFSPNAAEL
;
A
#
# COMPACT_ATOMS: atom_id res chain seq x y z
N MET A 1 -37.01 15.63 5.43
CA MET A 1 -35.63 16.17 5.57
C MET A 1 -35.02 15.55 6.82
N LYS A 2 -34.31 14.43 6.69
CA LYS A 2 -33.53 13.82 7.80
C LYS A 2 -32.10 14.35 7.66
N GLN A 3 -31.65 15.14 8.62
CA GLN A 3 -30.25 15.52 8.73
C GLN A 3 -29.42 14.25 8.95
N MET A 4 -28.55 13.96 7.99
CA MET A 4 -27.48 12.99 8.13
C MET A 4 -26.39 13.68 8.94
N ALA A 5 -26.26 13.30 10.21
CA ALA A 5 -25.19 13.79 11.07
C ALA A 5 -23.85 13.29 10.52
N LEU A 6 -23.09 14.17 9.87
CA LEU A 6 -21.68 13.93 9.57
C LEU A 6 -20.95 13.75 10.90
N ARG A 7 -20.40 12.56 11.13
CA ARG A 7 -19.44 12.33 12.21
C ARG A 7 -18.13 12.99 11.80
N THR A 8 -17.93 14.25 12.20
CA THR A 8 -16.66 14.96 12.07
C THR A 8 -15.70 14.41 13.12
N THR A 9 -14.91 13.40 12.77
CA THR A 9 -13.78 12.96 13.60
C THR A 9 -12.57 13.80 13.22
N LEU A 10 -12.17 14.76 14.08
CA LEU A 10 -10.89 15.44 13.96
C LEU A 10 -9.77 14.41 14.18
N LEU A 11 -8.93 14.19 13.17
CA LEU A 11 -7.73 13.35 13.24
C LEU A 11 -6.48 14.23 13.04
N THR A 12 -6.06 14.89 14.13
CA THR A 12 -4.70 15.42 14.22
C THR A 12 -3.75 14.26 14.52
N GLY A 13 -2.91 13.85 13.56
CA GLY A 13 -1.85 12.85 13.76
C GLY A 13 -1.99 11.53 12.99
N LEU A 14 -2.28 11.55 11.68
CA LEU A 14 -2.22 10.32 10.86
C LEU A 14 -0.76 9.91 10.58
N GLY A 15 -0.42 8.65 10.93
CA GLY A 15 0.80 7.98 10.51
C GLY A 15 0.82 7.67 8.99
N ILE A 16 1.99 7.37 8.45
CA ILE A 16 2.22 7.01 7.03
C ILE A 16 1.33 5.86 6.56
N PHE A 17 1.10 4.83 7.37
CA PHE A 17 0.25 3.71 6.97
C PHE A 17 -1.21 4.12 6.81
N ALA A 18 -1.68 5.06 7.63
CA ALA A 18 -3.02 5.61 7.49
C ALA A 18 -3.12 6.49 6.24
N VAL A 19 -2.06 7.24 5.88
CA VAL A 19 -1.99 7.98 4.61
C VAL A 19 -2.00 7.03 3.41
N LEU A 20 -1.15 6.00 3.43
CA LEU A 20 -1.12 4.95 2.41
C LEU A 20 -2.48 4.27 2.26
N TRP A 21 -3.14 3.95 3.38
CA TRP A 21 -4.51 3.45 3.36
C TRP A 21 -5.48 4.40 2.66
N THR A 22 -5.43 5.70 2.97
CA THR A 22 -6.32 6.69 2.33
C THR A 22 -6.07 6.81 0.84
N LEU A 23 -4.83 6.70 0.37
CA LEU A 23 -4.51 6.68 -1.07
C LEU A 23 -4.95 5.37 -1.73
N LEU A 24 -4.74 4.24 -1.05
CA LEU A 24 -5.12 2.91 -1.53
C LEU A 24 -6.62 2.72 -1.60
N MET A 25 -7.40 3.40 -0.76
CA MET A 25 -8.85 3.24 -0.72
C MET A 25 -9.60 4.44 -1.24
N GLY A 26 -8.94 5.58 -1.42
CA GLY A 26 -9.58 6.87 -1.62
C GLY A 26 -10.73 7.14 -0.63
N ILE A 27 -10.47 6.97 0.67
CA ILE A 27 -11.41 7.38 1.73
C ILE A 27 -10.96 8.73 2.27
N GLY A 28 -11.90 9.67 2.35
CA GLY A 28 -11.62 11.07 2.62
C GLY A 28 -11.71 11.38 4.09
N VAL A 29 -10.58 11.73 4.68
CA VAL A 29 -10.60 12.45 5.95
C VAL A 29 -10.80 13.92 5.61
N SER A 30 -12.03 14.40 5.75
CA SER A 30 -12.32 15.83 5.65
C SER A 30 -11.75 16.53 6.89
N GLY A 31 -10.76 17.40 6.67
CA GLY A 31 -10.24 18.32 7.68
C GLY A 31 -8.92 17.91 8.34
N VAL A 32 -7.82 18.10 7.63
CA VAL A 32 -6.50 18.29 8.25
C VAL A 32 -5.90 19.58 7.68
N SER A 33 -5.88 20.63 8.49
CA SER A 33 -4.96 21.75 8.28
C SER A 33 -3.59 21.27 8.75
N PRO A 34 -2.55 21.26 7.90
CA PRO A 34 -1.23 20.85 8.35
C PRO A 34 -0.73 21.87 9.37
N ALA A 35 -0.53 21.43 10.61
CA ALA A 35 0.32 22.17 11.53
C ALA A 35 1.72 22.24 10.89
N ALA A 36 2.26 23.45 10.81
CA ALA A 36 3.50 23.75 10.11
C ALA A 36 4.65 22.83 10.55
N GLY A 37 5.20 22.08 9.61
CA GLY A 37 6.36 21.20 9.86
C GLY A 37 6.57 20.16 8.77
N GLY A 38 7.00 20.60 7.58
CA GLY A 38 7.50 19.71 6.52
C GLY A 38 6.42 19.19 5.57
N ALA A 39 6.26 19.85 4.42
CA ALA A 39 5.58 19.25 3.28
C ALA A 39 6.31 17.94 2.91
N ARG A 40 5.63 16.78 3.02
CA ARG A 40 6.11 15.50 2.52
C ARG A 40 6.23 15.60 0.99
N LYS A 41 7.41 15.95 0.50
CA LYS A 41 7.72 16.07 -0.93
C LYS A 41 7.57 14.73 -1.70
N ASP A 42 7.54 13.61 -0.98
CA ASP A 42 7.55 12.27 -1.58
C ASP A 42 6.14 11.75 -1.94
N ALA A 43 5.06 12.39 -1.46
CA ALA A 43 3.67 12.01 -1.73
C ALA A 43 3.14 12.47 -3.11
N ALA A 44 3.95 13.18 -3.88
CA ALA A 44 3.55 13.83 -5.13
C ALA A 44 3.81 12.98 -6.40
N GLN A 45 4.04 11.67 -6.25
CA GLN A 45 4.62 10.86 -7.32
C GLN A 45 3.68 10.62 -8.53
N PHE A 46 2.37 10.62 -8.32
CA PHE A 46 1.43 10.62 -9.44
C PHE A 46 1.18 12.04 -9.97
N GLY A 47 1.45 13.09 -9.19
CA GLY A 47 1.09 14.45 -9.58
C GLY A 47 -0.42 14.63 -9.77
N THR A 48 -0.83 15.79 -10.26
CA THR A 48 -2.24 16.13 -10.47
C THR A 48 -2.87 15.26 -11.56
N GLY A 49 -4.13 14.87 -11.35
CA GLY A 49 -4.98 14.28 -12.38
C GLY A 49 -5.22 12.78 -12.21
N ALA A 50 -5.77 12.16 -13.26
CA ALA A 50 -6.11 10.75 -13.28
C ALA A 50 -4.95 9.91 -13.85
N HIS A 51 -4.60 8.84 -13.13
CA HIS A 51 -3.49 7.94 -13.44
C HIS A 51 -3.99 6.51 -13.48
N ILE A 52 -3.75 5.83 -14.60
CA ILE A 52 -4.04 4.40 -14.71
C ILE A 52 -2.95 3.65 -13.95
N MET A 53 -3.38 2.89 -12.94
CA MET A 53 -2.50 2.08 -12.10
C MET A 53 -2.19 0.77 -12.80
N TYR A 54 -3.23 0.10 -13.28
CA TYR A 54 -3.13 -1.10 -14.11
C TYR A 54 -4.47 -1.38 -14.78
N VAL A 55 -4.42 -2.24 -15.80
CA VAL A 55 -5.58 -2.71 -16.54
C VAL A 55 -5.69 -4.21 -16.34
N ASP A 56 -6.89 -4.69 -16.01
CA ASP A 56 -7.19 -6.11 -15.83
C ASP A 56 -8.06 -6.58 -16.99
N GLU A 57 -7.48 -7.42 -17.83
CA GLU A 57 -8.08 -8.00 -19.03
C GLU A 57 -8.50 -9.46 -18.81
N SER A 58 -8.42 -9.98 -17.57
CA SER A 58 -8.69 -11.39 -17.27
C SER A 58 -10.12 -11.83 -17.59
N ASN A 59 -11.07 -10.88 -17.67
CA ASN A 59 -12.49 -11.13 -17.97
C ASN A 59 -12.88 -10.67 -19.38
N PHE A 60 -11.93 -10.61 -20.32
CA PHE A 60 -12.20 -10.19 -21.70
C PHE A 60 -13.46 -10.87 -22.30
N PRO A 61 -14.40 -10.12 -22.93
CA PRO A 61 -14.24 -8.75 -23.42
C PRO A 61 -14.46 -7.64 -22.38
N GLU A 62 -14.79 -7.96 -21.13
CA GLU A 62 -14.89 -6.95 -20.08
C GLU A 62 -13.49 -6.61 -19.54
N VAL A 63 -13.12 -5.34 -19.63
CA VAL A 63 -11.82 -4.81 -19.18
C VAL A 63 -12.05 -3.91 -17.99
N THR A 64 -11.32 -4.15 -16.89
CA THR A 64 -11.38 -3.30 -15.70
C THR A 64 -10.16 -2.40 -15.63
N VAL A 65 -10.38 -1.09 -15.55
CA VAL A 65 -9.29 -0.10 -15.39
C VAL A 65 -9.24 0.35 -13.93
N TYR A 66 -8.08 0.14 -13.29
CA TYR A 66 -7.82 0.66 -11.95
C TYR A 66 -7.07 1.97 -12.06
N LEU A 67 -7.61 3.02 -11.46
CA LEU A 67 -7.03 4.36 -11.53
C LEU A 67 -6.98 5.04 -10.15
N ALA A 68 -6.07 5.99 -10.02
CA ALA A 68 -6.00 6.94 -8.92
C ALA A 68 -6.20 8.36 -9.48
N VAL A 69 -6.91 9.21 -8.76
CA VAL A 69 -7.07 10.62 -9.12
C VAL A 69 -6.57 11.47 -7.97
N ASN A 70 -5.64 12.37 -8.23
CA ASN A 70 -5.05 13.23 -7.20
C ASN A 70 -5.18 14.72 -7.56
N ASP A 71 -5.23 15.56 -6.52
CA ASP A 71 -5.19 17.02 -6.65
C ASP A 71 -3.76 17.54 -6.83
N ASP A 72 -3.61 18.87 -6.92
CA ASP A 72 -2.32 19.55 -7.06
C ASP A 72 -1.38 19.35 -5.85
N ALA A 73 -1.91 18.93 -4.71
CA ALA A 73 -1.15 18.58 -3.51
C ALA A 73 -0.82 17.08 -3.44
N GLY A 74 -1.15 16.30 -4.47
CA GLY A 74 -0.97 14.85 -4.52
C GLY A 74 -1.93 14.08 -3.61
N GLN A 75 -3.00 14.72 -3.13
CA GLN A 75 -4.00 14.06 -2.28
C GLN A 75 -5.08 13.39 -3.14
N PRO A 76 -5.62 12.22 -2.72
CA PRO A 76 -6.72 11.57 -3.42
C PRO A 76 -7.95 12.47 -3.57
N ILE A 77 -8.50 12.54 -4.78
CA ILE A 77 -9.80 13.16 -5.05
C ILE A 77 -10.88 12.08 -4.95
N LEU A 78 -11.88 12.35 -4.12
CA LEU A 78 -12.85 11.36 -3.67
C LEU A 78 -14.27 11.80 -3.96
N GLY A 79 -15.20 10.85 -3.87
CA GLY A 79 -16.60 11.11 -4.23
C GLY A 79 -16.79 11.37 -5.72
N LEU A 80 -15.78 11.07 -6.54
CA LEU A 80 -15.90 11.08 -8.00
C LEU A 80 -16.92 10.03 -8.42
N GLU A 81 -17.77 10.41 -9.36
CA GLU A 81 -18.80 9.58 -9.94
C GLU A 81 -18.42 9.20 -11.37
N GLN A 82 -19.10 8.21 -11.95
CA GLN A 82 -18.87 7.79 -13.33
C GLN A 82 -18.93 8.95 -14.33
N ALA A 83 -19.80 9.94 -14.08
CA ALA A 83 -19.99 11.11 -14.93
C ALA A 83 -18.77 12.05 -14.98
N ASP A 84 -17.83 11.92 -14.04
CA ASP A 84 -16.59 12.69 -14.01
C ASP A 84 -15.51 12.12 -14.95
N PHE A 85 -15.79 10.97 -15.59
CA PHE A 85 -14.83 10.25 -16.42
C PHE A 85 -15.30 10.09 -17.86
N THR A 86 -14.35 10.20 -18.78
CA THR A 86 -14.49 9.73 -20.17
C THR A 86 -13.38 8.73 -20.45
N LEU A 87 -13.72 7.54 -20.93
CA LEU A 87 -12.75 6.53 -21.34
C LEU A 87 -12.57 6.55 -22.86
N ARG A 88 -11.32 6.39 -23.32
CA ARG A 88 -10.97 6.32 -24.74
C ARG A 88 -9.96 5.20 -24.99
N GLU A 89 -10.17 4.46 -26.06
CA GLU A 89 -9.25 3.46 -26.61
C GLU A 89 -8.85 3.91 -28.03
N ASP A 90 -7.55 4.05 -28.28
CA ASP A 90 -7.01 4.58 -29.56
C ASP A 90 -7.69 5.89 -30.02
N GLY A 91 -8.03 6.75 -29.05
CA GLY A 91 -8.70 8.03 -29.26
C GLY A 91 -10.21 7.96 -29.51
N LYS A 92 -10.79 6.76 -29.60
CA LYS A 92 -12.25 6.55 -29.74
C LYS A 92 -12.90 6.43 -28.36
N PRO A 93 -14.05 7.09 -28.10
CA PRO A 93 -14.78 6.92 -26.85
C PRO A 93 -15.20 5.46 -26.61
N VAL A 94 -15.10 5.03 -25.36
CA VAL A 94 -15.56 3.72 -24.88
C VAL A 94 -16.58 3.93 -23.77
N ASP A 95 -17.66 3.15 -23.79
CA ASP A 95 -18.70 3.21 -22.77
C ASP A 95 -18.20 2.61 -21.45
N ILE A 96 -18.43 3.32 -20.34
CA ILE A 96 -18.17 2.80 -19.00
C ILE A 96 -19.42 2.03 -18.56
N THR A 97 -19.34 0.71 -18.48
CA THR A 97 -20.49 -0.17 -18.15
C THR A 97 -20.72 -0.33 -16.66
N ALA A 98 -19.67 -0.17 -15.86
CA ALA A 98 -19.70 -0.21 -14.40
C ALA A 98 -18.67 0.76 -13.82
N PHE A 99 -18.99 1.33 -12.66
CA PHE A 99 -18.10 2.22 -11.94
C PHE A 99 -18.10 1.86 -10.45
N VAL A 100 -16.91 1.67 -9.90
CA VAL A 100 -16.70 1.46 -8.47
C VAL A 100 -15.88 2.63 -7.96
N GLY A 101 -16.54 3.51 -7.21
CA GLY A 101 -15.88 4.62 -6.54
C GLY A 101 -14.88 4.14 -5.48
N ALA A 102 -14.02 5.05 -5.08
CA ALA A 102 -13.06 4.83 -4.01
C ALA A 102 -13.73 4.25 -2.74
N GLY A 103 -13.16 3.18 -2.20
CA GLY A 103 -13.65 2.46 -1.01
C GLY A 103 -14.79 1.45 -1.29
N GLY A 104 -15.31 1.43 -2.52
CA GLY A 104 -16.42 0.54 -2.91
C GLY A 104 -15.98 -0.91 -3.19
N GLY A 105 -14.78 -1.10 -3.73
CA GLY A 105 -14.25 -2.43 -4.09
C GLY A 105 -13.57 -3.16 -2.92
N ALA A 106 -13.51 -4.49 -3.01
CA ALA A 106 -12.64 -5.28 -2.15
C ALA A 106 -11.18 -5.03 -2.51
N THR A 107 -10.32 -4.96 -1.50
CA THR A 107 -8.87 -4.88 -1.72
C THR A 107 -8.15 -6.08 -1.15
N SER A 108 -7.13 -6.54 -1.88
CA SER A 108 -6.19 -7.57 -1.45
C SER A 108 -4.83 -6.94 -1.24
N THR A 109 -4.26 -7.13 -0.05
CA THR A 109 -2.95 -6.56 0.28
C THR A 109 -2.05 -7.61 0.89
N VAL A 110 -0.80 -7.63 0.46
CA VAL A 110 0.26 -8.36 1.15
C VAL A 110 1.19 -7.35 1.81
N LEU A 111 1.25 -7.40 3.14
CA LEU A 111 2.24 -6.65 3.91
C LEU A 111 3.57 -7.40 3.87
N VAL A 112 4.66 -6.70 3.57
CA VAL A 112 6.02 -7.25 3.57
C VAL A 112 6.84 -6.46 4.58
N ILE A 113 7.12 -7.04 5.74
CA ILE A 113 7.64 -6.31 6.91
C ILE A 113 9.06 -6.77 7.24
N ASP A 114 9.97 -5.81 7.28
CA ASP A 114 11.35 -6.04 7.71
C ASP A 114 11.42 -6.42 9.18
N GLN A 115 12.11 -7.51 9.48
CA GLN A 115 12.49 -7.93 10.83
C GLN A 115 14.00 -8.06 10.98
N SER A 116 14.78 -7.35 10.17
CA SER A 116 16.24 -7.34 10.24
C SER A 116 16.77 -6.72 11.54
N GLY A 117 18.06 -6.91 11.82
CA GLY A 117 18.67 -6.55 13.10
C GLY A 117 18.56 -5.06 13.42
N SER A 118 18.64 -4.21 12.40
CA SER A 118 18.50 -2.75 12.51
C SER A 118 17.11 -2.30 12.96
N MET A 119 16.09 -3.12 12.74
CA MET A 119 14.74 -2.88 13.26
C MET A 119 14.67 -2.96 14.79
N GLY A 120 15.69 -3.51 15.46
CA GLY A 120 15.80 -3.52 16.92
C GLY A 120 16.10 -2.16 17.54
N ASP A 121 16.58 -1.21 16.75
CA ASP A 121 16.96 0.12 17.21
C ASP A 121 15.77 1.11 17.17
N ASP A 122 15.83 2.16 17.98
CA ASP A 122 14.93 3.34 17.94
C ASP A 122 13.42 3.04 17.81
N ASP A 123 12.95 1.99 18.48
CA ASP A 123 11.57 1.51 18.45
C ASP A 123 11.03 1.16 17.04
N LYS A 124 11.91 0.94 16.05
CA LYS A 124 11.53 0.71 14.65
C LYS A 124 10.62 -0.51 14.46
N MET A 125 11.00 -1.67 15.02
CA MET A 125 10.18 -2.89 15.02
C MET A 125 8.82 -2.63 15.68
N SER A 126 8.82 -2.01 16.86
CA SER A 126 7.58 -1.69 17.58
C SER A 126 6.69 -0.75 16.78
N GLY A 127 7.26 0.23 16.08
CA GLY A 127 6.55 1.12 15.17
C GLY A 127 5.96 0.39 13.97
N ALA A 128 6.74 -0.47 13.31
CA ALA A 128 6.28 -1.29 12.20
C ALA A 128 5.13 -2.23 12.60
N ILE A 129 5.22 -2.87 13.76
CA ILE A 129 4.15 -3.70 14.33
C ILE A 129 2.89 -2.86 14.54
N ARG A 130 2.99 -1.70 15.20
CA ARG A 130 1.85 -0.80 15.42
C ARG A 130 1.22 -0.34 14.10
N ALA A 131 2.04 -0.01 13.11
CA ALA A 131 1.58 0.45 11.80
C ALA A 131 0.86 -0.66 11.02
N ALA A 132 1.41 -1.87 11.01
CA ALA A 132 0.76 -3.04 10.41
C ALA A 132 -0.57 -3.38 11.10
N GLN A 133 -0.61 -3.29 12.44
CA GLN A 133 -1.83 -3.47 13.21
C GLN A 133 -2.88 -2.38 12.92
N GLY A 134 -2.46 -1.12 12.80
CA GLY A 134 -3.33 0.00 12.44
C GLY A 134 -3.88 -0.14 11.02
N TYR A 135 -3.05 -0.57 10.06
CA TYR A 135 -3.49 -0.89 8.70
C TYR A 135 -4.60 -1.94 8.69
N MET A 136 -4.42 -3.00 9.46
CA MET A 136 -5.40 -4.07 9.59
C MET A 136 -6.73 -3.61 10.22
N ASP A 137 -6.73 -2.54 11.01
CA ASP A 137 -7.96 -1.96 11.56
C ASP A 137 -8.79 -1.23 10.51
N PHE A 138 -8.15 -0.74 9.44
CA PHE A 138 -8.85 -0.08 8.36
C PHE A 138 -9.48 -1.05 7.35
N LEU A 139 -8.99 -2.28 7.27
CA LEU A 139 -9.53 -3.31 6.38
C LEU A 139 -10.96 -3.71 6.74
N ASN A 140 -11.80 -3.87 5.71
CA ASN A 140 -13.19 -4.29 5.84
C ASN A 140 -13.28 -5.80 6.05
N VAL A 141 -13.76 -6.20 7.22
CA VAL A 141 -13.98 -7.60 7.58
C VAL A 141 -14.97 -8.27 6.63
N GLY A 142 -14.66 -9.50 6.22
CA GLY A 142 -15.48 -10.31 5.32
C GLY A 142 -15.39 -9.88 3.85
N ARG A 143 -14.61 -8.85 3.53
CA ARG A 143 -14.47 -8.30 2.17
C ARG A 143 -13.02 -8.20 1.73
N ASP A 144 -12.21 -7.45 2.48
CA ASP A 144 -10.82 -7.22 2.13
C ASP A 144 -9.96 -8.43 2.51
N ARG A 145 -8.83 -8.61 1.81
CA ARG A 145 -7.89 -9.72 2.02
C ARG A 145 -6.54 -9.20 2.48
N LEU A 146 -5.92 -9.93 3.40
CA LEU A 146 -4.61 -9.60 3.96
C LEU A 146 -3.72 -10.84 3.98
N GLY A 147 -2.53 -10.71 3.39
CA GLY A 147 -1.39 -11.59 3.61
C GLY A 147 -0.29 -10.83 4.34
N ILE A 148 0.55 -11.54 5.08
CA ILE A 148 1.69 -10.94 5.78
C ILE A 148 2.92 -11.82 5.56
N ILE A 149 3.98 -11.20 5.06
CA ILE A 149 5.32 -11.76 4.94
C ILE A 149 6.23 -10.94 5.84
N VAL A 150 7.09 -11.62 6.60
CA VAL A 150 8.21 -10.99 7.30
C VAL A 150 9.53 -11.43 6.69
N PHE A 151 10.56 -10.60 6.77
CA PHE A 151 11.85 -10.96 6.20
C PHE A 151 13.05 -10.45 7.00
N SER A 152 14.11 -11.24 6.99
CA SER A 152 15.46 -10.91 7.46
C SER A 152 16.45 -11.40 6.39
N ASP A 153 17.40 -12.26 6.71
CA ASP A 153 18.20 -13.09 5.78
C ASP A 153 17.38 -14.13 4.98
N TRP A 154 16.12 -14.36 5.34
CA TRP A 154 15.13 -15.16 4.63
C TRP A 154 13.75 -14.50 4.74
N SER A 155 12.79 -14.92 3.90
CA SER A 155 11.39 -14.49 3.97
C SER A 155 10.45 -15.60 4.45
N LEU A 156 9.43 -15.22 5.23
CA LEU A 156 8.42 -16.10 5.80
C LEU A 156 7.01 -15.54 5.64
N PRO A 157 6.08 -16.30 5.04
CA PRO A 157 4.66 -16.00 5.17
C PRO A 157 4.21 -16.25 6.63
N LEU A 158 3.96 -15.16 7.38
CA LEU A 158 3.28 -15.26 8.68
C LEU A 158 1.81 -15.65 8.50
N ALA A 159 1.20 -15.14 7.43
CA ALA A 159 -0.15 -15.48 7.03
C ALA A 159 -0.27 -15.44 5.52
N PRO A 160 -0.86 -16.47 4.90
CA PRO A 160 -1.22 -16.40 3.49
C PRO A 160 -2.30 -15.34 3.27
N LEU A 161 -2.39 -14.82 2.05
CA LEU A 161 -3.48 -13.94 1.64
C LEU A 161 -4.84 -14.61 1.82
N ASP A 162 -5.65 -14.08 2.74
CA ASP A 162 -7.01 -14.56 2.98
C ASP A 162 -7.94 -13.41 3.40
N VAL A 163 -9.25 -13.64 3.36
CA VAL A 163 -10.27 -12.68 3.78
C VAL A 163 -10.08 -12.34 5.26
N VAL A 164 -10.08 -11.04 5.55
CA VAL A 164 -9.93 -10.53 6.92
C VAL A 164 -11.17 -10.91 7.74
N THR A 165 -10.93 -11.54 8.89
CA THR A 165 -11.95 -11.89 9.89
C THR A 165 -11.56 -11.32 11.25
N ASP A 166 -12.52 -11.07 12.14
CA ASP A 166 -12.21 -10.58 13.49
C ASP A 166 -11.31 -11.53 14.29
N SER A 167 -11.55 -12.84 14.19
CA SER A 167 -10.70 -13.86 14.80
C SER A 167 -9.31 -13.89 14.17
N GLY A 168 -9.23 -13.80 12.83
CA GLY A 168 -7.97 -13.71 12.11
C GLY A 168 -7.14 -12.50 12.54
N ARG A 169 -7.77 -11.33 12.69
CA ARG A 169 -7.10 -10.12 13.18
C ARG A 169 -6.50 -10.30 14.57
N ALA A 170 -7.23 -10.94 15.49
CA ALA A 170 -6.72 -11.21 16.83
C ALA A 170 -5.47 -12.12 16.81
N VAL A 171 -5.49 -13.17 15.97
CA VAL A 171 -4.34 -14.06 15.78
C VAL A 171 -3.15 -13.29 15.18
N LEU A 172 -3.38 -12.53 14.12
CA LEU A 172 -2.34 -11.74 13.45
C LEU A 172 -1.71 -10.71 14.38
N ARG A 173 -2.48 -10.06 15.26
CA ARG A 173 -1.94 -9.16 16.29
C ARG A 173 -0.94 -9.87 17.21
N GLY A 174 -1.28 -11.09 17.64
CA GLY A 174 -0.40 -11.92 18.48
C GLY A 174 0.88 -12.32 17.75
N LEU A 175 0.77 -12.75 16.48
CA LEU A 175 1.93 -13.12 15.65
C LEU A 175 2.86 -11.92 15.40
N LEU A 176 2.29 -10.77 15.02
CA LEU A 176 3.06 -9.54 14.84
C LEU A 176 3.73 -9.08 16.14
N GLY A 177 3.04 -9.18 17.27
CA GLY A 177 3.59 -8.82 18.58
C GLY A 177 4.71 -9.74 19.08
N ALA A 178 4.89 -10.91 18.46
CA ALA A 178 5.96 -11.85 18.77
C ALA A 178 7.19 -11.70 17.87
N LEU A 179 7.18 -10.75 16.93
CA LEU A 179 8.33 -10.48 16.07
C LEU A 179 9.50 -9.92 16.86
N PHE A 180 10.70 -10.32 16.46
CA PHE A 180 11.95 -9.87 17.04
C PHE A 180 13.01 -9.73 15.94
N PRO A 181 14.00 -8.84 16.12
CA PRO A 181 15.03 -8.60 15.10
C PRO A 181 15.90 -9.84 14.83
N LEU A 182 16.20 -10.08 13.56
CA LEU A 182 17.02 -11.18 13.04
C LEU A 182 18.08 -10.65 12.07
N ALA A 183 19.16 -11.39 11.84
CA ALA A 183 20.23 -10.90 10.96
C ALA A 183 19.83 -10.88 9.46
N GLY A 184 20.39 -9.95 8.69
CA GLY A 184 20.24 -9.90 7.22
C GLY A 184 18.97 -9.21 6.72
N THR A 185 18.95 -8.87 5.44
CA THR A 185 17.88 -8.10 4.79
C THR A 185 17.67 -8.58 3.34
N GLU A 186 16.61 -9.38 3.11
CA GLU A 186 16.21 -10.01 1.84
C GLU A 186 14.96 -9.32 1.25
N PHE A 187 15.00 -8.00 1.17
CA PHE A 187 13.85 -7.17 0.81
C PHE A 187 13.28 -7.49 -0.57
N TYR A 188 14.12 -7.62 -1.61
CA TYR A 188 13.63 -7.79 -2.97
C TYR A 188 12.98 -9.16 -3.18
N ALA A 189 13.51 -10.23 -2.57
CA ALA A 189 12.93 -11.56 -2.70
C ALA A 189 11.62 -11.67 -1.91
N ALA A 190 11.56 -11.08 -0.70
CA ALA A 190 10.33 -11.01 0.09
C ALA A 190 9.22 -10.25 -0.66
N THR A 191 9.58 -9.17 -1.36
CA THR A 191 8.65 -8.41 -2.20
C THR A 191 8.14 -9.25 -3.38
N ILE A 192 9.01 -10.01 -4.05
CA ILE A 192 8.62 -10.95 -5.11
C ILE A 192 7.64 -12.00 -4.56
N GLU A 193 7.89 -12.54 -3.38
CA GLU A 193 6.98 -13.50 -2.74
C GLU A 193 5.62 -12.88 -2.41
N GLY A 194 5.60 -11.60 -2.00
CA GLY A 194 4.37 -10.85 -1.82
C GLY A 194 3.58 -10.65 -3.12
N VAL A 195 4.28 -10.38 -4.23
CA VAL A 195 3.68 -10.29 -5.56
C VAL A 195 3.04 -11.62 -5.97
N LYS A 196 3.75 -12.75 -5.78
CA LYS A 196 3.24 -14.09 -6.12
C LYS A 196 1.94 -14.43 -5.40
N GLN A 197 1.79 -14.04 -4.13
CA GLN A 197 0.54 -14.27 -3.40
C GLN A 197 -0.67 -13.52 -4.00
N LEU A 198 -0.43 -12.46 -4.78
CA LEU A 198 -1.46 -11.66 -5.43
C LEU A 198 -1.66 -12.02 -6.91
N GLU A 199 -0.87 -12.95 -7.47
CA GLU A 199 -1.04 -13.42 -8.85
C GLU A 199 -2.42 -14.06 -9.03
N GLY A 200 -3.13 -13.65 -10.09
CA GLY A 200 -4.48 -14.14 -10.38
C GLY A 200 -5.58 -13.67 -9.43
N VAL A 201 -5.25 -12.85 -8.41
CA VAL A 201 -6.24 -12.26 -7.52
C VAL A 201 -6.95 -11.11 -8.23
N SER A 202 -8.26 -11.25 -8.45
CA SER A 202 -9.08 -10.19 -9.04
C SER A 202 -9.31 -9.03 -8.06
N GLY A 203 -9.70 -7.88 -8.58
CA GLY A 203 -9.96 -6.69 -7.77
C GLY A 203 -8.72 -5.84 -7.53
N ARG A 204 -8.83 -4.91 -6.58
CA ARG A 204 -7.71 -4.04 -6.19
C ARG A 204 -6.67 -4.87 -5.46
N ARG A 205 -5.42 -4.90 -5.95
CA ARG A 205 -4.32 -5.64 -5.32
C ARG A 205 -3.06 -4.80 -5.18
N VAL A 206 -2.38 -4.90 -4.04
CA VAL A 206 -1.12 -4.18 -3.79
C VAL A 206 -0.20 -4.95 -2.85
N VAL A 207 1.11 -4.81 -3.06
CA VAL A 207 2.10 -5.10 -2.03
C VAL A 207 2.38 -3.80 -1.27
N LEU A 208 2.39 -3.87 0.05
CA LEU A 208 2.83 -2.78 0.91
C LEU A 208 4.02 -3.25 1.74
N ALA A 209 5.21 -2.78 1.37
CA ALA A 209 6.46 -3.18 1.99
C ALA A 209 6.98 -2.11 2.97
N LEU A 210 7.57 -2.52 4.09
CA LEU A 210 8.25 -1.65 5.05
C LEU A 210 9.66 -2.18 5.28
N THR A 211 10.67 -1.31 5.20
CA THR A 211 12.07 -1.63 5.50
C THR A 211 12.81 -0.43 6.08
N ASP A 212 13.80 -0.67 6.94
CA ASP A 212 14.70 0.35 7.46
C ASP A 212 16.12 0.28 6.88
N GLY A 213 16.37 -0.67 5.98
CA GLY A 213 17.70 -1.02 5.52
C GLY A 213 17.83 -1.18 4.01
N ARG A 214 19.00 -1.68 3.61
CA ARG A 214 19.33 -2.02 2.22
C ARG A 214 19.36 -3.54 2.09
N ASP A 215 18.86 -4.05 0.96
CA ASP A 215 19.02 -5.47 0.65
C ASP A 215 20.51 -5.84 0.64
N ASN A 216 20.86 -6.88 1.40
CA ASN A 216 22.23 -7.39 1.53
C ASN A 216 22.28 -8.92 1.39
N SER A 217 21.16 -9.56 1.03
CA SER A 217 21.02 -11.00 0.94
C SER A 217 21.65 -11.59 -0.34
N GLY A 218 21.59 -10.83 -1.43
CA GLY A 218 21.98 -11.28 -2.77
C GLY A 218 21.02 -12.28 -3.44
N GLN A 219 19.86 -12.58 -2.83
CA GLN A 219 18.91 -13.59 -3.34
C GLN A 219 18.09 -13.08 -4.54
N ALA A 220 17.72 -11.81 -4.53
CA ALA A 220 17.08 -11.14 -5.64
C ALA A 220 17.59 -9.71 -5.80
N ARG A 221 17.43 -9.16 -7.00
CA ARG A 221 17.79 -7.78 -7.32
C ARG A 221 16.55 -6.94 -7.60
N LEU A 222 16.68 -5.62 -7.43
CA LEU A 222 15.66 -4.62 -7.77
C LEU A 222 14.94 -4.89 -9.09
N GLN A 223 15.68 -5.16 -10.18
CA GLN A 223 15.06 -5.37 -11.49
C GLN A 223 14.16 -6.61 -11.50
N GLN A 224 14.54 -7.69 -10.80
CA GLN A 224 13.71 -8.91 -10.73
C GLN A 224 12.40 -8.65 -9.97
N ALA A 225 12.44 -7.81 -8.93
CA ALA A 225 11.22 -7.41 -8.22
C ALA A 225 10.30 -6.52 -9.07
N ILE A 226 10.88 -5.59 -9.84
CA ILE A 226 10.14 -4.77 -10.81
C ILE A 226 9.49 -5.66 -11.88
N ASP A 227 10.26 -6.57 -12.48
CA ASP A 227 9.77 -7.43 -13.56
C ASP A 227 8.65 -8.36 -13.08
N ALA A 228 8.77 -8.92 -11.87
CA ALA A 228 7.72 -9.74 -11.26
C ALA A 228 6.43 -8.94 -11.02
N ALA A 229 6.54 -7.74 -10.46
CA ALA A 229 5.41 -6.87 -10.18
C ALA A 229 4.66 -6.43 -11.45
N LEU A 230 5.43 -6.07 -12.49
CA LEU A 230 4.87 -5.72 -13.80
C LEU A 230 4.17 -6.92 -14.46
N ALA A 231 4.77 -8.11 -14.42
CA ALA A 231 4.16 -9.32 -14.96
C ALA A 231 2.84 -9.68 -14.27
N ALA A 232 2.73 -9.41 -12.96
CA ALA A 232 1.53 -9.67 -12.17
C ALA A 232 0.49 -8.52 -12.20
N ASN A 233 0.82 -7.37 -12.82
CA ASN A 233 0.05 -6.12 -12.69
C ASN A 233 -0.24 -5.78 -11.22
N THR A 234 0.79 -5.86 -10.36
CA THR A 234 0.67 -5.67 -8.92
C THR A 234 1.54 -4.49 -8.47
N PRO A 235 0.95 -3.35 -8.12
CA PRO A 235 1.69 -2.21 -7.59
C PRO A 235 2.39 -2.48 -6.26
N ILE A 236 3.60 -1.95 -6.11
CA ILE A 236 4.38 -2.03 -4.87
C ILE A 236 4.49 -0.65 -4.23
N TYR A 237 3.88 -0.52 -3.05
CA TYR A 237 4.05 0.62 -2.17
C TYR A 237 5.12 0.32 -1.14
N VAL A 238 5.94 1.32 -0.81
CA VAL A 238 7.08 1.14 0.08
C VAL A 238 7.07 2.20 1.18
N VAL A 239 7.32 1.78 2.42
CA VAL A 239 7.64 2.66 3.54
C VAL A 239 9.11 2.45 3.91
N GLY A 240 9.94 3.44 3.59
CA GLY A 240 11.34 3.46 4.00
C GLY A 240 11.48 4.13 5.36
N LEU A 241 11.97 3.41 6.36
CA LEU A 241 12.10 3.89 7.74
C LEU A 241 13.55 4.30 8.04
N GLY A 242 13.75 5.52 8.55
CA GLY A 242 15.06 6.04 8.92
C GLY A 242 15.90 6.54 7.74
N SER A 243 17.20 6.69 7.98
CA SER A 243 18.15 7.27 7.03
C SER A 243 18.91 6.23 6.19
N ASP A 244 18.95 4.97 6.64
CA ASP A 244 19.91 3.99 6.11
C ASP A 244 19.38 3.22 4.89
N VAL A 245 18.09 3.38 4.60
CA VAL A 245 17.40 2.83 3.42
C VAL A 245 18.06 3.22 2.10
N ASP A 246 17.94 2.32 1.12
CA ASP A 246 18.31 2.60 -0.28
C ASP A 246 17.24 3.46 -0.96
N ARG A 247 17.25 4.77 -0.68
CA ARG A 247 16.21 5.70 -1.16
C ARG A 247 15.98 5.61 -2.67
N ASP A 248 17.05 5.58 -3.45
CA ASP A 248 16.97 5.52 -4.92
C ASP A 248 16.40 4.17 -5.39
N GLY A 249 16.84 3.06 -4.79
CA GLY A 249 16.32 1.73 -5.09
C GLY A 249 14.84 1.57 -4.76
N LEU A 250 14.42 2.03 -3.57
CA LEU A 250 13.02 1.98 -3.13
C LEU A 250 12.13 2.88 -4.00
N GLN A 251 12.60 4.09 -4.33
CA GLN A 251 11.89 5.00 -5.22
C GLN A 251 11.72 4.39 -6.62
N ARG A 252 12.78 3.77 -7.17
CA ARG A 252 12.74 3.11 -8.48
C ARG A 252 11.82 1.90 -8.48
N LEU A 253 11.80 1.09 -7.41
CA LEU A 253 10.89 -0.04 -7.28
C LEU A 253 9.42 0.41 -7.32
N ALA A 254 9.07 1.39 -6.48
CA ALA A 254 7.70 1.85 -6.38
C ALA A 254 7.23 2.53 -7.68
N THR A 255 8.04 3.45 -8.23
CA THR A 255 7.72 4.16 -9.49
C THR A 255 7.54 3.24 -10.67
N ALA A 256 8.46 2.28 -10.87
CA ALA A 256 8.40 1.37 -12.01
C ALA A 256 7.18 0.43 -11.95
N THR A 257 6.54 0.29 -10.80
CA THR A 257 5.42 -0.62 -10.58
C THR A 257 4.10 0.10 -10.34
N ASN A 258 4.03 1.41 -10.64
CA ASN A 258 2.86 2.26 -10.37
C ASN A 258 2.44 2.25 -8.88
N GLY A 259 3.40 2.12 -7.97
CA GLY A 259 3.21 2.35 -6.53
C GLY A 259 3.88 3.65 -6.08
N GLN A 260 3.94 3.86 -4.77
CA GLN A 260 4.59 5.05 -4.17
C GLN A 260 5.51 4.66 -3.01
N VAL A 261 6.53 5.49 -2.79
CA VAL A 261 7.40 5.38 -1.61
C VAL A 261 7.13 6.51 -0.61
N TYR A 262 7.16 6.18 0.67
CA TYR A 262 7.07 7.14 1.76
C TYR A 262 8.26 6.95 2.69
N PHE A 263 9.04 8.01 2.88
CA PHE A 263 10.15 7.98 3.82
C PHE A 263 9.69 8.51 5.18
N SER A 264 9.75 7.64 6.19
CA SER A 264 9.54 8.01 7.59
C SER A 264 10.89 8.29 8.25
N PRO A 265 11.13 9.45 8.85
CA PRO A 265 12.38 9.68 9.58
C PRO A 265 12.48 8.85 10.86
N ASN A 266 11.34 8.44 11.46
CA ASN A 266 11.31 7.72 12.73
C ASN A 266 10.05 6.83 12.86
N ALA A 267 10.05 5.98 13.89
CA ALA A 267 8.99 5.00 14.15
C ALA A 267 7.67 5.61 14.66
N ALA A 268 7.67 6.87 15.11
CA ALA A 268 6.48 7.55 15.63
C ALA A 268 5.59 8.12 14.51
N GLU A 269 6.13 8.27 13.30
CA GLU A 269 5.43 8.83 12.14
C GLU A 269 4.85 7.76 11.19
N LEU A 270 5.09 6.48 11.48
CA LEU A 270 4.51 5.33 10.75
C LEU A 270 3.00 5.23 10.96
#